data_AF-A0AAU9K3A2-F1
#
_entry.id   AF-A0AAU9K3A2-F1
#
_cell.length_a   1.000
_cell.length_b   1.000
_cell.length_c   1.000
_cell.angle_alpha   90.00
_cell.angle_beta   90.00
_cell.angle_gamma   90.00
#
_symmetry.space_group_name_H-M   'P 1'
#
loop_
_entity.id
_entity.type
_entity.pdbx_description
1 polymer ?
#
loop_
_entity_poly.entity_id
_entity_poly.type
_entity_poly.pdbx_seq_one_letter_code
_entity_poly.pdbx_strand_id
1 'polypeptide(L)'
;MSDTETRTERKRQIEDIVAAFISTLFVLAFIIAIIVVLAEDVDKNCDNPIREWLIVWAIFSGLVAGANLALQAACNRTEKETPWVRWTFAAFFGIAFLFTVAWMITGSVWLYTSDDCYDDYYDAWALTLAILIVQYVFVGLALVGFLCLLTCFSLLKKRGEADKENKGQGAQENNNEA
;
A
#
# COMPACT_ATOMS: atom_id res chain seq x y z
N MET A 1 -18.27 31.81 -2.24
CA MET A 1 -17.03 31.03 -2.54
C MET A 1 -16.76 29.95 -1.48
N SER A 2 -17.19 30.12 -0.23
CA SER A 2 -17.03 29.12 0.86
C SER A 2 -17.79 27.79 0.68
N ASP A 3 -18.96 27.78 0.00
CA ASP A 3 -19.79 26.56 -0.06
C ASP A 3 -19.30 25.50 -1.06
N THR A 4 -18.57 25.92 -2.10
CA THR A 4 -18.01 24.99 -3.11
C THR A 4 -16.78 24.26 -2.59
N GLU A 5 -15.99 24.90 -1.74
CA GLU A 5 -14.78 24.34 -1.14
C GLU A 5 -15.13 23.25 -0.11
N THR A 6 -16.05 23.56 0.81
CA THR A 6 -16.52 22.61 1.85
C THR A 6 -17.22 21.36 1.26
N ARG A 7 -17.88 21.50 0.10
CA ARG A 7 -18.49 20.34 -0.59
C ARG A 7 -17.43 19.43 -1.21
N THR A 8 -16.33 19.99 -1.70
CA THR A 8 -15.25 19.23 -2.35
C THR A 8 -14.44 18.45 -1.32
N GLU A 9 -14.14 19.04 -0.17
CA GLU A 9 -13.43 18.37 0.92
C GLU A 9 -14.21 17.18 1.48
N ARG A 10 -15.52 17.34 1.74
CA ARG A 10 -16.36 16.23 2.23
C ARG A 10 -16.43 15.06 1.26
N LYS A 11 -16.43 15.32 -0.06
CA LYS A 11 -16.41 14.24 -1.05
C LYS A 11 -15.14 13.41 -0.97
N ARG A 12 -13.97 14.05 -0.91
CA ARG A 12 -12.68 13.35 -0.76
C ARG A 12 -12.63 12.54 0.52
N GLN A 13 -13.07 13.11 1.65
CA GLN A 13 -13.12 12.38 2.92
C GLN A 13 -13.98 11.12 2.84
N ILE A 14 -15.15 11.18 2.20
CA ILE A 14 -16.01 10.00 2.01
C ILE A 14 -15.32 8.97 1.11
N GLU A 15 -14.69 9.40 0.01
CA GLU A 15 -13.95 8.52 -0.90
C GLU A 15 -12.80 7.79 -0.17
N ASP A 16 -12.03 8.50 0.65
CA ASP A 16 -10.92 7.93 1.43
C ASP A 16 -11.42 6.91 2.47
N ILE A 17 -12.52 7.24 3.19
CA ILE A 17 -13.13 6.33 4.17
C ILE A 17 -13.66 5.07 3.48
N VAL A 18 -14.35 5.22 2.35
CA VAL A 18 -14.90 4.09 1.59
C VAL A 18 -13.76 3.20 1.07
N ALA A 19 -12.70 3.79 0.51
CA ALA A 19 -11.54 3.05 0.03
C ALA A 19 -10.85 2.27 1.15
N ALA A 20 -10.64 2.90 2.32
CA ALA A 20 -10.01 2.25 3.45
C ALA A 20 -10.88 1.14 4.05
N PHE A 21 -12.20 1.33 4.07
CA PHE A 21 -13.16 0.31 4.51
C PHE A 21 -13.16 -0.91 3.57
N ILE A 22 -13.23 -0.69 2.26
CA ILE A 22 -13.14 -1.76 1.25
C ILE A 22 -11.81 -2.51 1.38
N SER A 23 -10.69 -1.79 1.52
CA SER A 23 -9.38 -2.40 1.72
C SER A 23 -9.35 -3.27 2.99
N THR A 24 -9.97 -2.82 4.08
CA THR A 24 -10.02 -3.57 5.35
C THR A 24 -10.86 -4.84 5.19
N LEU A 25 -12.02 -4.76 4.54
CA LEU A 25 -12.86 -5.93 4.26
C LEU A 25 -12.14 -6.96 3.40
N PHE A 26 -11.40 -6.52 2.40
CA PHE A 26 -10.62 -7.40 1.54
C PHE A 26 -9.55 -8.16 2.34
N VAL A 27 -8.78 -7.46 3.18
CA VAL A 27 -7.78 -8.08 4.07
C VAL A 27 -8.43 -9.08 5.03
N LEU A 28 -9.58 -8.74 5.62
CA LEU A 28 -10.32 -9.64 6.50
C LEU A 28 -10.79 -10.90 5.77
N ALA A 29 -11.25 -10.79 4.53
CA ALA A 29 -11.63 -11.95 3.73
C ALA A 29 -10.45 -12.90 3.50
N PHE A 30 -9.25 -12.38 3.22
CA PHE A 30 -8.04 -13.21 3.13
C PHE A 30 -7.68 -13.85 4.46
N ILE A 31 -7.74 -13.12 5.57
CA ILE A 31 -7.45 -13.70 6.90
C ILE A 31 -8.41 -14.85 7.20
N ILE A 32 -9.71 -14.68 6.93
CA ILE A 32 -10.71 -15.73 7.13
C ILE A 32 -10.40 -16.93 6.23
N ALA A 33 -10.11 -16.71 4.95
CA ALA A 33 -9.77 -17.80 4.03
C ALA A 33 -8.51 -18.56 4.46
N ILE A 34 -7.49 -17.85 4.94
CA ILE A 34 -6.28 -18.46 5.53
C ILE A 34 -6.63 -19.32 6.74
N ILE A 35 -7.45 -18.81 7.67
CA ILE A 35 -7.85 -19.56 8.86
C ILE A 35 -8.63 -20.82 8.49
N VAL A 36 -9.55 -20.73 7.52
CA VAL A 36 -10.34 -21.87 7.04
C VAL A 36 -9.43 -22.95 6.47
N VAL A 37 -8.52 -22.57 5.56
CA VAL A 37 -7.55 -23.50 4.98
C VAL A 37 -6.66 -24.12 6.06
N LEU A 38 -6.14 -23.30 6.99
CA LEU A 38 -5.31 -23.80 8.09
C LEU A 38 -6.06 -24.73 9.07
N ALA A 39 -7.39 -24.59 9.17
CA ALA A 39 -8.23 -25.40 10.06
C ALA A 39 -8.65 -26.73 9.43
N GLU A 40 -8.86 -26.77 8.11
CA GLU A 40 -9.22 -27.98 7.38
C GLU A 40 -8.07 -29.00 7.33
N ASP A 41 -6.85 -28.49 7.42
CA ASP A 41 -5.65 -29.23 7.07
C ASP A 41 -4.76 -29.60 8.28
N VAL A 42 -5.33 -29.60 9.50
CA VAL A 42 -4.58 -29.89 10.74
C VAL A 42 -3.93 -31.29 10.74
N ASP A 43 -4.52 -32.26 10.04
CA ASP A 43 -4.08 -33.65 10.04
C ASP A 43 -3.12 -34.01 8.88
N LYS A 44 -2.91 -33.10 7.92
CA LYS A 44 -1.99 -33.34 6.79
C LYS A 44 -0.59 -32.83 7.14
N ASN A 45 0.28 -33.73 7.58
CA ASN A 45 1.68 -33.44 7.88
C ASN A 45 2.51 -33.31 6.59
N CYS A 46 2.27 -32.27 5.79
CA CYS A 46 3.32 -31.79 4.89
C CYS A 46 4.25 -30.91 5.75
N ASP A 47 5.53 -31.25 5.84
CA ASP A 47 6.59 -30.46 6.51
C ASP A 47 6.91 -29.17 5.72
N ASN A 48 5.88 -28.41 5.35
CA ASN A 48 5.99 -27.35 4.38
C ASN A 48 5.98 -25.97 5.03
N PRO A 49 6.94 -25.09 4.66
CA PRO A 49 7.05 -23.74 5.20
C PRO A 49 5.89 -22.82 4.78
N ILE A 50 4.98 -23.29 3.89
CA ILE A 50 3.80 -22.54 3.44
C ILE A 50 2.84 -22.28 4.62
N ARG A 51 2.72 -23.22 5.56
CA ARG A 51 1.84 -23.05 6.73
C ARG A 51 2.35 -21.93 7.62
N GLU A 52 3.64 -21.93 7.94
CA GLU A 52 4.31 -20.86 8.69
C GLU A 52 4.22 -19.54 7.93
N TRP A 53 4.36 -19.59 6.59
CA TRP A 53 4.23 -18.43 5.73
C TRP A 53 2.87 -17.72 5.89
N LEU A 54 1.80 -18.51 5.81
CA LEU A 54 0.42 -18.04 5.92
C LEU A 54 0.10 -17.51 7.32
N ILE A 55 0.60 -18.16 8.38
CA ILE A 55 0.40 -17.71 9.77
C ILE A 55 1.05 -16.34 9.98
N VAL A 56 2.31 -16.17 9.60
CA VAL A 56 3.00 -14.87 9.74
C VAL A 56 2.30 -13.82 8.89
N TRP A 57 1.88 -14.18 7.67
CA TRP A 57 1.13 -13.27 6.80
C TRP A 57 -0.19 -12.81 7.42
N ALA A 58 -0.96 -13.72 8.03
CA ALA A 58 -2.23 -13.40 8.68
C ALA A 58 -2.03 -12.49 9.91
N ILE A 59 -1.04 -12.81 10.76
CA ILE A 59 -0.70 -11.99 11.93
C ILE A 59 -0.27 -10.58 11.50
N PHE A 60 0.66 -10.50 10.55
CA PHE A 60 1.18 -9.24 10.05
C PHE A 60 0.08 -8.39 9.40
N SER A 61 -0.76 -9.01 8.56
CA SER A 61 -1.91 -8.34 7.94
C SER A 61 -2.90 -7.82 8.99
N GLY A 62 -3.13 -8.59 10.05
CA GLY A 62 -3.94 -8.17 11.20
C GLY A 62 -3.37 -6.95 11.92
N LEU A 63 -2.05 -6.91 12.14
CA LEU A 63 -1.36 -5.76 12.74
C LEU A 63 -1.48 -4.51 11.87
N VAL A 64 -1.29 -4.64 10.55
CA VAL A 64 -1.44 -3.52 9.62
C VAL A 64 -2.90 -3.03 9.56
N ALA A 65 -3.87 -3.93 9.53
CA ALA A 65 -5.30 -3.57 9.58
C ALA A 65 -5.65 -2.85 10.90
N GLY A 66 -5.18 -3.36 12.03
CA GLY A 66 -5.36 -2.74 13.34
C GLY A 66 -4.73 -1.35 13.43
N ALA A 67 -3.53 -1.17 12.89
CA ALA A 67 -2.87 0.13 12.81
C ALA A 67 -3.65 1.13 11.94
N ASN A 68 -4.21 0.67 10.81
CA ASN A 68 -5.08 1.50 9.95
C ASN A 68 -6.35 1.95 10.69
N LEU A 69 -7.02 1.04 11.40
CA LEU A 69 -8.21 1.38 12.18
C LEU A 69 -7.87 2.33 13.34
N ALA A 70 -6.75 2.11 14.02
CA ALA A 70 -6.28 3.00 15.07
C ALA A 70 -5.97 4.41 14.55
N LEU A 71 -5.36 4.51 13.36
CA LEU A 71 -5.10 5.78 12.70
C LEU A 71 -6.39 6.51 12.36
N GLN A 72 -7.36 5.83 11.74
CA GLN A 72 -8.67 6.42 11.44
C GLN A 72 -9.38 6.91 12.70
N ALA A 73 -9.36 6.12 13.77
CA ALA A 73 -9.94 6.49 15.05
C ALA A 73 -9.23 7.70 15.69
N ALA A 74 -7.90 7.80 15.54
CA ALA A 74 -7.09 8.90 16.05
C ALA A 74 -7.32 10.20 15.26
N CYS A 75 -7.32 10.14 13.92
CA CYS A 75 -7.59 11.29 13.06
C CYS A 75 -9.01 11.85 13.30
N ASN A 76 -9.99 10.98 13.54
CA ASN A 76 -11.37 11.43 13.83
C ASN A 76 -11.50 12.14 15.19
N ARG A 77 -10.54 11.97 16.10
CA ARG A 77 -10.58 12.57 17.45
C ARG A 77 -9.74 13.84 17.59
N THR A 78 -8.77 14.08 16.71
CA THR A 78 -7.71 15.05 16.98
C THR A 78 -7.67 16.13 15.92
N GLU A 79 -8.24 17.29 16.23
CA GLU A 79 -8.23 18.48 15.36
C GLU A 79 -6.84 19.15 15.29
N LYS A 80 -5.87 18.68 16.10
CA LYS A 80 -4.48 19.16 16.12
C LYS A 80 -3.52 17.98 15.98
N GLU A 81 -3.28 17.57 14.74
CA GLU A 81 -2.25 16.56 14.47
C GLU A 81 -0.85 17.14 14.71
N THR A 82 -0.06 16.45 15.54
CA THR A 82 1.36 16.77 15.69
C THR A 82 2.14 16.15 14.53
N PRO A 83 3.11 16.88 13.93
CA PRO A 83 3.85 16.39 12.76
C PRO A 83 4.63 15.09 13.03
N TRP A 84 4.97 14.84 14.29
CA TRP A 84 5.62 13.60 14.75
C TRP A 84 4.78 12.36 14.51
N VAL A 85 3.47 12.42 14.79
CA VAL A 85 2.56 11.29 14.63
C VAL A 85 2.51 10.87 13.15
N ARG A 86 2.38 11.85 12.24
CA ARG A 86 2.39 11.59 10.80
C ARG A 86 3.68 10.91 10.33
N TRP A 87 4.83 11.36 10.83
CA TRP A 87 6.12 10.76 10.49
C TRP A 87 6.26 9.33 10.99
N THR A 88 5.83 9.05 12.23
CA THR A 88 5.84 7.70 12.80
C THR A 88 4.98 6.75 11.99
N PHE A 89 3.77 7.17 11.60
CA PHE A 89 2.90 6.36 10.75
C PHE A 89 3.50 6.13 9.35
N ALA A 90 4.03 7.18 8.72
CA ALA A 90 4.69 7.05 7.42
C ALA A 90 5.87 6.06 7.47
N ALA A 91 6.70 6.13 8.52
CA ALA A 91 7.80 5.20 8.73
C ALA A 91 7.31 3.76 8.97
N PHE A 92 6.27 3.59 9.80
CA PHE A 92 5.65 2.28 10.03
C PHE A 92 5.13 1.65 8.73
N PHE A 93 4.37 2.39 7.93
CA PHE A 93 3.86 1.89 6.65
C PHE A 93 4.98 1.63 5.63
N GLY A 94 6.04 2.44 5.63
CA GLY A 94 7.22 2.22 4.80
C GLY A 94 7.94 0.91 5.15
N ILE A 95 8.18 0.67 6.44
CA ILE A 95 8.78 -0.59 6.92
C ILE A 95 7.84 -1.77 6.62
N ALA A 96 6.54 -1.59 6.86
CA ALA A 96 5.56 -2.62 6.59
C ALA A 96 5.53 -3.01 5.11
N PHE A 97 5.61 -2.04 4.21
CA PHE A 97 5.71 -2.28 2.76
C PHE A 97 6.97 -3.07 2.39
N LEU A 98 8.13 -2.70 2.94
CA LEU A 98 9.37 -3.44 2.68
C LEU A 98 9.30 -4.87 3.20
N PHE A 99 8.74 -5.07 4.40
CA PHE A 99 8.50 -6.39 4.94
C PHE A 99 7.55 -7.20 4.05
N THR A 100 6.44 -6.61 3.59
CA THR A 100 5.50 -7.25 2.66
C THR A 100 6.21 -7.70 1.38
N VAL A 101 7.03 -6.86 0.77
CA VAL A 101 7.78 -7.22 -0.45
C VAL A 101 8.76 -8.37 -0.19
N ALA A 102 9.51 -8.30 0.90
CA ALA A 102 10.44 -9.38 1.27
C ALA A 102 9.70 -10.70 1.53
N TRP A 103 8.59 -10.65 2.27
CA TRP A 103 7.79 -11.81 2.60
C TRP A 103 7.10 -12.42 1.38
N MET A 104 6.65 -11.59 0.43
CA MET A 104 6.12 -12.01 -0.86
C MET A 104 7.16 -12.79 -1.67
N ILE A 105 8.41 -12.32 -1.70
CA ILE A 105 9.51 -13.03 -2.37
C ILE A 105 9.76 -14.38 -1.69
N THR A 106 9.84 -14.42 -0.35
CA THR A 106 9.98 -15.67 0.40
C THR A 106 8.85 -16.66 0.09
N GLY A 107 7.60 -16.18 0.08
CA GLY A 107 6.43 -17.00 -0.25
C GLY A 107 6.48 -17.54 -1.67
N SER A 108 6.95 -16.73 -2.62
CA SER A 108 7.13 -17.16 -4.01
C SER A 108 8.19 -18.25 -4.13
N VAL A 109 9.34 -18.09 -3.48
CA VAL A 109 10.39 -19.12 -3.46
C VAL A 109 9.87 -20.42 -2.88
N TRP A 110 9.16 -20.36 -1.75
CA TRP A 110 8.60 -21.57 -1.12
C TRP A 110 7.52 -22.24 -1.97
N LEU A 111 6.63 -21.46 -2.60
CA LEU A 111 5.59 -21.99 -3.47
C LEU A 111 6.16 -22.77 -4.67
N TYR A 112 7.26 -22.30 -5.25
CA TYR A 112 7.87 -22.93 -6.43
C TYR A 112 8.95 -23.97 -6.12
N THR A 113 9.31 -24.18 -4.85
CA THR A 113 10.33 -25.17 -4.46
C THR A 113 9.74 -26.51 -4.03
N SER A 114 8.48 -26.56 -3.57
CA SER A 114 7.85 -27.82 -3.14
C SER A 114 7.08 -28.49 -4.29
N ASP A 115 7.73 -29.34 -5.07
CA ASP A 115 7.06 -30.10 -6.14
C ASP A 115 6.15 -31.22 -5.59
N ASP A 116 6.44 -31.74 -4.40
CA ASP A 116 5.81 -32.97 -3.88
C ASP A 116 4.45 -32.76 -3.17
N CYS A 117 4.08 -31.52 -2.82
CA CYS A 117 2.91 -31.26 -1.95
C CYS A 117 1.71 -30.67 -2.70
N TYR A 118 1.78 -30.55 -4.02
CA TYR A 118 0.68 -30.05 -4.84
C TYR A 118 -0.57 -30.95 -4.75
N ASP A 119 -0.38 -32.27 -4.75
CA ASP A 119 -1.48 -33.23 -4.78
C ASP A 119 -2.20 -33.38 -3.42
N ASP A 120 -1.48 -33.27 -2.30
CA ASP A 120 -2.05 -33.43 -0.96
C ASP A 120 -2.61 -32.11 -0.38
N TYR A 121 -2.09 -30.97 -0.85
CA TYR A 121 -2.30 -29.65 -0.25
C TYR A 121 -2.70 -28.57 -1.26
N TYR A 122 -3.51 -28.96 -2.25
CA TYR A 122 -3.93 -28.10 -3.35
C TYR A 122 -4.62 -26.80 -2.90
N ASP A 123 -5.48 -26.84 -1.89
CA ASP A 123 -6.25 -25.67 -1.47
C ASP A 123 -5.37 -24.55 -0.91
N ALA A 124 -4.41 -24.89 -0.05
CA ALA A 124 -3.49 -23.89 0.47
C ALA A 124 -2.46 -23.43 -0.58
N TRP A 125 -2.07 -24.32 -1.48
CA TRP A 125 -1.23 -23.94 -2.62
C TRP A 125 -1.96 -22.92 -3.50
N ALA A 126 -3.22 -23.18 -3.87
CA ALA A 126 -4.05 -22.31 -4.68
C ALA A 126 -4.33 -20.97 -3.97
N LEU A 127 -4.61 -21.01 -2.67
CA LEU A 127 -4.80 -19.81 -1.85
C LEU A 127 -3.52 -18.96 -1.79
N THR A 128 -2.36 -19.59 -1.58
CA THR A 128 -1.05 -18.90 -1.55
C THR A 128 -0.74 -18.26 -2.90
N LEU A 129 -0.95 -18.99 -4.00
CA LEU A 129 -0.80 -18.47 -5.35
C LEU A 129 -1.73 -17.28 -5.61
N ALA A 130 -2.99 -17.37 -5.22
CA ALA A 130 -3.96 -16.28 -5.37
C ALA A 130 -3.54 -15.03 -4.59
N ILE A 131 -3.09 -15.21 -3.34
CA ILE A 131 -2.55 -14.13 -2.50
C ILE A 131 -1.34 -13.48 -3.18
N LEU A 132 -0.40 -14.26 -3.69
CA LEU A 132 0.79 -13.74 -4.38
C LEU A 132 0.43 -12.96 -5.64
N ILE A 133 -0.46 -13.48 -6.50
CA ILE A 133 -0.90 -12.78 -7.72
C ILE A 133 -1.47 -11.41 -7.37
N VAL A 134 -2.37 -11.36 -6.38
CA VAL A 134 -2.98 -10.11 -5.93
C VAL A 134 -1.92 -9.14 -5.41
N GLN A 135 -0.96 -9.61 -4.60
CA GLN A 135 0.14 -8.79 -4.12
C GLN A 135 1.02 -8.24 -5.24
N TYR A 136 1.39 -9.07 -6.22
CA TYR A 136 2.19 -8.65 -7.37
C TYR A 136 1.48 -7.55 -8.18
N VAL A 137 0.16 -7.65 -8.36
CA VAL A 137 -0.63 -6.60 -9.02
C VAL A 137 -0.60 -5.30 -8.21
N PHE A 138 -0.81 -5.36 -6.89
CA PHE A 138 -0.76 -4.18 -6.04
C PHE A 138 0.61 -3.51 -6.02
N VAL A 139 1.69 -4.29 -5.86
CA VAL A 139 3.06 -3.80 -5.90
C VAL A 139 3.38 -3.20 -7.27
N GLY A 140 2.97 -3.85 -8.36
CA GLY A 140 3.12 -3.34 -9.72
C GLY A 140 2.43 -2.00 -9.93
N LEU A 141 1.17 -1.87 -9.49
CA LEU A 141 0.42 -0.61 -9.56
C LEU A 141 1.06 0.49 -8.71
N ALA A 142 1.54 0.16 -7.51
CA ALA A 142 2.23 1.11 -6.63
C ALA A 142 3.53 1.63 -7.28
N LEU A 143 4.32 0.76 -7.89
CA LEU A 143 5.55 1.13 -8.60
C LEU A 143 5.25 2.02 -9.81
N VAL A 144 4.26 1.67 -10.62
CA VAL A 144 3.83 2.49 -11.77
C VAL A 144 3.37 3.86 -11.29
N GLY A 145 2.53 3.92 -10.26
CA GLY A 145 2.07 5.18 -9.67
C GLY A 145 3.23 6.05 -9.17
N PHE A 146 4.20 5.44 -8.49
CA PHE A 146 5.40 6.12 -8.01
C PHE A 146 6.24 6.70 -9.17
N LEU A 147 6.47 5.92 -10.23
CA LEU A 147 7.17 6.38 -11.43
C LEU A 147 6.43 7.54 -12.11
N CYS A 148 5.10 7.44 -12.23
CA CYS A 148 4.28 8.53 -12.75
C CYS A 148 4.44 9.82 -11.92
N LEU A 149 4.41 9.74 -10.60
CA LEU A 149 4.64 10.91 -9.73
C LEU A 149 6.02 11.52 -9.96
N LEU A 150 7.09 10.70 -10.00
CA LEU A 150 8.45 11.18 -10.24
C LEU A 150 8.59 11.89 -11.59
N THR A 151 7.99 11.34 -12.66
CA THR A 151 8.00 11.98 -13.98
C THR A 151 7.24 13.31 -13.96
N CYS A 152 6.06 13.37 -13.34
CA CYS A 152 5.29 14.60 -13.19
C CYS A 152 6.07 15.67 -12.41
N PHE A 153 6.70 15.32 -11.28
CA PHE A 153 7.53 16.25 -10.52
C PHE A 153 8.72 16.77 -11.34
N SER A 154 9.35 15.90 -12.13
CA SER A 154 10.46 16.27 -13.01
C SER A 154 10.02 17.27 -14.09
N LEU A 155 8.83 17.08 -14.68
CA LEU A 155 8.27 17.99 -15.67
C LEU A 155 7.85 19.34 -15.06
N LEU A 156 7.24 19.32 -13.87
CA LEU A 156 6.86 20.55 -13.15
C LEU A 156 8.10 21.37 -12.76
N LYS A 157 9.16 20.70 -12.30
CA LYS A 157 10.43 21.37 -11.98
C LYS A 157 11.01 22.06 -13.21
N LYS A 158 11.07 21.37 -14.36
CA LYS A 158 11.55 21.95 -15.62
C LYS A 158 10.73 23.16 -16.06
N ARG A 159 9.41 23.12 -15.93
CA ARG A 159 8.53 24.26 -16.27
C ARG A 159 8.83 25.48 -15.40
N GLY A 160 9.07 25.29 -14.11
CA GLY A 160 9.41 26.37 -13.19
C GLY A 160 10.78 27.02 -13.46
N GLU A 161 11.72 26.29 -14.06
CA GLU A 161 13.02 26.83 -14.47
C GLU A 161 12.88 27.68 -15.74
N ALA A 162 12.13 27.21 -16.75
CA ALA A 162 11.87 27.96 -17.99
C ALA A 162 11.12 29.29 -17.73
N ASP A 163 10.19 29.31 -16.78
CA ASP A 163 9.47 30.53 -16.40
C ASP A 163 10.38 31.58 -15.72
N LYS A 164 11.46 31.15 -15.06
CA LYS A 164 12.42 32.08 -14.44
C LYS A 164 13.36 32.69 -15.49
N GLU A 165 13.77 31.93 -16.49
CA GLU A 165 14.64 32.41 -17.57
C GLU A 165 13.94 33.49 -18.42
N ASN A 166 12.68 33.26 -18.80
CA ASN A 166 11.87 34.24 -19.54
C ASN A 166 11.67 35.55 -18.77
N LYS A 167 11.48 35.49 -17.43
CA LYS A 167 11.37 36.70 -16.61
C LYS A 167 12.69 37.46 -16.45
N GLY A 168 13.82 36.76 -16.46
CA GLY A 168 15.16 37.37 -16.41
C GLY A 168 15.47 38.18 -17.67
N GLN A 169 15.15 37.65 -18.85
CA GLN A 169 15.41 38.34 -20.12
C GLN A 169 14.57 39.60 -20.30
N GLY A 170 13.27 39.57 -19.94
CA GLY A 170 12.41 40.75 -20.05
C GLY A 170 12.81 41.91 -19.12
N ALA A 171 13.48 41.63 -18.00
CA ALA A 171 14.00 42.69 -17.12
C ALA A 171 15.28 43.36 -17.68
N GLN A 172 16.05 42.65 -18.50
CA GLN A 172 17.29 43.17 -19.08
C GLN A 172 17.04 44.03 -20.32
N GLU A 173 16.01 43.71 -21.11
CA GLU A 173 15.61 44.49 -22.29
C GLU A 173 15.09 45.89 -21.89
N ASN A 174 14.26 45.98 -20.84
CA ASN A 174 13.73 47.27 -20.34
C ASN A 174 14.81 48.23 -19.79
N ASN A 175 15.98 47.73 -19.37
CA ASN A 175 17.07 48.59 -18.89
C ASN A 175 17.94 49.16 -20.01
N ASN A 176 17.84 48.65 -21.24
CA ASN A 176 18.62 49.15 -22.38
C ASN A 176 17.88 50.26 -23.16
N GLU A 177 16.60 50.49 -22.88
CA GLU A 177 15.78 51.54 -23.51
C GLU A 177 15.66 52.83 -22.69
N ALA A 178 16.27 52.89 -21.50
CA ALA A 178 16.30 54.06 -20.61
C ALA A 178 17.67 54.76 -20.64
#